data_AF-A0A2M7I494-F1
#
_entry.id   AF-A0A2M7I494-F1
#
_cell.length_a   1.000
_cell.length_b   1.000
_cell.length_c   1.000
_cell.angle_alpha   90.00
_cell.angle_beta   90.00
_cell.angle_gamma   90.00
#
_symmetry.space_group_name_H-M   'P 1'
#
loop_
_entity.id
_entity.type
_entity.pdbx_description
1 polymer ?
#
loop_
_entity_poly.entity_id
_entity_poly.type
_entity_poly.pdbx_seq_one_letter_code
_entity_poly.pdbx_strand_id
1 'polypeptide(L)' 'MKITRFEDIEAWKEARQLTLNIYKLTKAQNFSKDFGLRDQIQRASVSIMTNPM' A
#
# COMPACT_ATOMS: atom_id res chain seq x y z
N MET A 1 25.14 -0.62 2.54
CA MET A 1 24.29 -1.57 3.28
C MET A 1 24.05 -2.77 2.37
N LYS A 2 24.34 -4.00 2.82
CA LYS A 2 24.09 -5.19 2.00
C LYS A 2 22.61 -5.54 2.13
N ILE A 3 21.87 -5.46 1.04
CA ILE A 3 20.47 -5.91 0.98
C ILE A 3 20.50 -7.44 1.02
N THR A 4 19.92 -8.03 2.06
CA THR A 4 19.84 -9.49 2.23
C THR A 4 18.42 -10.00 2.13
N ARG A 5 17.45 -9.10 2.29
CA ARG A 5 16.02 -9.37 2.23
C ARG A 5 15.28 -8.25 1.52
N PHE A 6 14.08 -8.54 1.02
CA PHE A 6 13.22 -7.54 0.37
C PHE A 6 12.82 -6.41 1.32
N GLU A 7 12.66 -6.73 2.60
CA GLU A 7 12.30 -5.77 3.65
C GLU A 7 13.45 -4.79 3.99
N ASP A 8 14.67 -5.05 3.52
CA ASP A 8 15.80 -4.12 3.66
C ASP A 8 15.70 -2.95 2.65
N ILE A 9 14.90 -3.09 1.60
CA ILE A 9 14.74 -2.07 0.55
C ILE A 9 13.92 -0.90 1.12
N GLU A 10 14.50 0.30 1.17
CA GLU A 10 13.82 1.50 1.69
C GLU A 10 12.53 1.82 0.91
N ALA A 11 12.56 1.72 -0.43
CA ALA A 11 11.37 1.89 -1.26
C ALA A 11 10.24 0.90 -0.88
N TRP A 12 10.57 -0.33 -0.49
CA TRP A 12 9.58 -1.30 -0.03
C TRP A 12 8.98 -0.90 1.32
N LYS A 13 9.81 -0.40 2.25
CA LYS A 13 9.33 0.10 3.55
C LYS A 13 8.38 1.29 3.38
N GLU A 14 8.71 2.21 2.47
CA GLU A 14 7.85 3.34 2.13
C GLU A 14 6.53 2.88 1.48
N ALA A 15 6.58 1.96 0.51
CA ALA A 15 5.40 1.38 -0.12
C ALA A 15 4.48 0.67 0.90
N ARG A 16 5.07 -0.01 1.90
CA ARG A 16 4.34 -0.62 3.02
C ARG A 16 3.64 0.42 3.86
N GLN A 17 4.32 1.52 4.21
CA GLN A 17 3.73 2.59 5.00
C GLN A 17 2.61 3.32 4.24
N LEU A 18 2.80 3.58 2.94
CA LEU A 18 1.78 4.14 2.06
C LEU A 18 0.52 3.24 2.03
N THR A 19 0.71 1.94 1.83
CA THR A 19 -0.40 0.97 1.77
C THR A 19 -1.18 0.96 3.08
N LEU A 20 -0.50 0.96 4.24
CA LEU A 20 -1.15 1.04 5.55
C LEU A 20 -1.98 2.32 5.72
N ASN A 21 -1.46 3.46 5.26
CA ASN A 21 -2.19 4.73 5.33
C ASN A 21 -3.44 4.71 4.44
N ILE A 22 -3.35 4.13 3.25
CA ILE A 22 -4.49 3.98 2.34
C ILE A 22 -5.57 3.08 2.95
N TYR A 23 -5.21 1.96 3.57
CA TYR A 23 -6.18 1.13 4.29
C TYR A 23 -6.85 1.88 5.45
N LYS A 24 -6.13 2.76 6.17
CA LYS A 24 -6.73 3.58 7.22
C LYS A 24 -7.73 4.59 6.66
N LEU A 25 -7.34 5.33 5.61
CA LEU A 25 -8.19 6.34 4.97
C LEU A 25 -9.46 5.72 4.37
N THR A 26 -9.30 4.59 3.69
CA THR A 26 -10.41 3.89 3.02
C THR A 26 -11.36 3.17 3.99
N LYS A 27 -10.98 3.00 5.27
CA LYS A 27 -11.86 2.52 6.34
C LYS A 27 -12.75 3.60 6.95
N ALA A 28 -12.51 4.89 6.67
CA ALA A 28 -13.36 5.97 7.18
C ALA A 28 -14.80 5.82 6.64
N GLN A 29 -15.82 6.11 7.46
CA GLN A 29 -17.23 5.80 7.16
C GLN A 29 -17.69 6.22 5.76
N ASN A 30 -17.33 7.42 5.31
CA ASN A 30 -17.75 7.93 4.00
C ASN A 30 -17.05 7.22 2.83
N PHE A 31 -15.77 6.87 2.99
CA PHE A 31 -14.98 6.20 1.95
C PHE A 31 -15.26 4.68 1.93
N SER A 32 -15.50 4.08 3.09
CA SER A 32 -15.71 2.62 3.21
C SER A 32 -16.90 2.08 2.39
N LYS A 33 -17.87 2.95 2.07
CA LYS A 33 -19.07 2.66 1.30
C LYS A 33 -18.91 2.87 -0.21
N ASP A 34 -17.82 3.52 -0.65
CA ASP A 34 -17.47 3.63 -2.06
C ASP A 34 -16.64 2.40 -2.47
N PHE A 35 -17.33 1.27 -2.66
CA PHE A 35 -16.69 -0.02 -2.93
C PHE A 35 -15.78 0.02 -4.17
N GLY A 36 -16.19 0.73 -5.23
CA GLY A 36 -15.42 0.83 -6.47
C GLY A 36 -14.10 1.56 -6.28
N LEU A 37 -14.16 2.80 -5.78
CA LEU A 37 -12.97 3.62 -5.58
C LEU A 37 -12.06 3.03 -4.50
N ARG A 38 -12.64 2.54 -3.40
CA ARG A 38 -11.93 1.87 -2.30
C ARG A 38 -11.10 0.71 -2.82
N ASP A 39 -11.72 -0.21 -3.56
CA ASP A 39 -11.08 -1.45 -3.99
C ASP A 39 -10.03 -1.18 -5.09
N GLN A 40 -10.23 -0.16 -5.93
CA GLN A 40 -9.22 0.26 -6.91
C GLN A 40 -7.99 0.84 -6.23
N ILE A 41 -8.15 1.77 -5.29
CA ILE A 41 -7.02 2.43 -4.62
C ILE A 41 -6.26 1.43 -3.73
N GLN A 42 -6.95 0.56 -3.00
CA GLN A 42 -6.29 -0.47 -2.20
C GLN A 42 -5.45 -1.42 -3.07
N ARG A 43 -5.99 -1.91 -4.19
CA ARG A 43 -5.24 -2.78 -5.13
C ARG A 43 -4.06 -2.07 -5.78
N ALA A 44 -4.22 -0.81 -6.19
CA ALA A 44 -3.13 -0.01 -6.74
C ALA A 44 -1.99 0.13 -5.72
N SER A 45 -2.32 0.37 -4.45
CA SER A 45 -1.33 0.50 -3.36
C SER A 45 -0.55 -0.79 -3.13
N VAL A 46 -1.24 -1.93 -3.10
CA VAL A 46 -0.60 -3.25 -2.96
C VAL A 46 0.30 -3.54 -4.16
N SER A 47 -0.09 -3.13 -5.38
CA SER A 47 0.72 -3.35 -6.58
C SER A 47 2.10 -2.69 -6.51
N ILE A 48 2.22 -1.53 -5.84
CA ILE A 48 3.50 -0.84 -5.61
C ILE A 48 4.39 -1.66 -4.67
N MET A 49 3.80 -2.37 -3.70
CA MET A 49 4.53 -3.21 -2.76
C MET A 49 4.97 -4.55 -3.36
N THR A 50 4.20 -5.08 -4.30
CA THR A 50 4.40 -6.42 -4.88
C THR A 50 5.07 -6.42 -6.25
N ASN A 51 5.17 -5.28 -6.92
CA ASN A 51 5.93 -5.17 -8.16
C ASN A 51 7.38 -4.80 -7.83
N PRO A 52 8.35 -5.69 -8.06
CA PRO A 52 9.75 -5.31 -7.93
C PRO A 52 10.04 -4.26 -9.00
N MET A 53 10.49 -3.07 -8.58
CA MET A 53 11.30 -2.22 -9.45
C MET A 53 12.63 -2.91 -9.74
#